data_AF-A0A6G0XDU8-F1
#
_entry.id   AF-A0A6G0XDU8-F1
#
_cell.length_a   1.000
_cell.length_b   1.000
_cell.length_c   1.000
_cell.angle_alpha   90.00
_cell.angle_beta   90.00
_cell.angle_gamma   90.00
#
_symmetry.space_group_name_H-M   'P 1'
#
loop_
_entity.id
_entity.type
_entity.pdbx_description
1 polymer ?
#
loop_
_entity_poly.entity_id
_entity_poly.type
_entity_poly.pdbx_seq_one_letter_code
_entity_poly.pdbx_strand_id
1 'polypeptide(L)'
;MESIARESGVDITCAAFIDGSEIGAKWQACAPPGMFIYGDPAYPLRDWLISPYKGSKITAPQSRFNSKMSSVRVSVAWCFGEVLRYWAFLDFKKKLKVFLSPVAKLYLIGVFFTNCQGNQTSRSFHLVPPPLERYLNQ
;
A
#
# COMPACT_ATOMS: atom_id res chain seq x y z
N MET A 1 15.97 11.03 10.13
CA MET A 1 14.77 10.86 9.29
C MET A 1 13.70 9.97 9.93
N GLU A 2 13.84 9.66 11.23
CA GLU A 2 12.80 9.02 12.06
C GLU A 2 11.61 9.95 12.40
N SER A 3 11.71 11.26 12.12
CA SER A 3 10.67 12.23 12.50
C SER A 3 9.46 12.25 11.57
N ILE A 4 9.59 11.81 10.31
CA ILE A 4 8.51 11.95 9.31
C ILE A 4 7.46 10.83 9.43
N ALA A 5 7.86 9.62 9.86
CA ALA A 5 6.94 8.50 10.05
C ALA A 5 6.17 8.58 11.38
N ARG A 6 6.73 9.24 12.41
CA ARG A 6 6.06 9.49 13.69
C ARG A 6 5.09 10.67 13.65
N GLU A 7 5.35 11.70 12.84
CA GLU A 7 4.48 12.89 12.75
C GLU A 7 3.22 12.69 11.89
N SER A 8 3.21 11.72 10.97
CA SER A 8 2.08 11.51 10.07
C SER A 8 1.06 10.51 10.57
N GLY A 9 1.39 9.70 11.59
CA GLY A 9 0.48 8.69 12.12
C GLY A 9 -0.16 7.87 11.00
N VAL A 10 0.59 7.40 10.01
CA VAL A 10 0.04 6.52 8.97
C VAL A 10 0.83 5.22 9.03
N ASP A 11 0.21 4.21 9.65
CA ASP A 11 0.74 2.85 9.67
C ASP A 11 0.37 2.18 8.33
N ILE A 12 1.33 2.05 7.42
CA ILE A 12 1.08 1.57 6.04
C ILE A 12 1.30 0.05 6.01
N THR A 13 0.32 -0.71 6.48
CA THR A 13 0.20 -2.13 6.10
C THR A 13 -0.32 -2.19 4.66
N CYS A 14 0.46 -2.79 3.77
CA CYS A 14 0.09 -3.01 2.36
C CYS A 14 -1.14 -3.95 2.27
N ALA A 15 -2.34 -3.39 2.35
CA ALA A 15 -3.58 -4.08 2.03
C ALA A 15 -4.00 -3.70 0.60
N ALA A 16 -3.80 -4.61 -0.35
CA ALA A 16 -4.32 -4.48 -1.70
C ALA A 16 -5.38 -5.55 -1.96
N PHE A 17 -6.51 -5.11 -2.52
CA PHE A 17 -7.64 -5.89 -3.07
C PHE A 17 -8.61 -6.56 -2.08
N ILE A 18 -9.50 -5.75 -1.48
CA ILE A 18 -10.85 -6.15 -1.03
C ILE A 18 -11.81 -5.00 -1.36
N ASP A 19 -13.09 -5.30 -1.56
CA ASP A 19 -14.18 -4.33 -1.80
C ASP A 19 -14.01 -3.07 -0.92
N GLY A 20 -13.97 -1.89 -1.56
CA GLY A 20 -13.70 -0.62 -0.87
C GLY A 20 -14.74 -0.27 0.21
N SER A 21 -15.92 -0.88 0.18
CA SER A 21 -16.94 -0.74 1.24
C SER A 21 -16.59 -1.50 2.51
N GLU A 22 -16.12 -2.75 2.40
CA GLU A 22 -15.69 -3.56 3.55
C GLU A 22 -14.39 -3.04 4.19
N ILE A 23 -13.44 -2.58 3.37
CA ILE A 23 -12.19 -1.99 3.90
C ILE A 23 -12.51 -0.74 4.73
N GLY A 24 -13.41 0.11 4.24
CA GLY A 24 -13.81 1.32 4.95
C GLY A 24 -14.37 0.99 6.33
N ALA A 25 -15.34 0.06 6.40
CA ALA A 25 -15.95 -0.34 7.67
C ALA A 25 -14.94 -0.99 8.63
N LYS A 26 -14.07 -1.88 8.13
CA LYS A 26 -13.02 -2.51 8.96
C LYS A 26 -12.00 -1.50 9.46
N TRP A 27 -11.55 -0.59 8.60
CA TRP A 27 -10.59 0.45 8.97
C TRP A 27 -11.18 1.38 10.02
N GLN A 28 -12.40 1.88 9.80
CA GLN A 28 -13.07 2.78 10.76
C GLN A 28 -13.25 2.13 12.14
N ALA A 29 -13.40 0.80 12.21
CA ALA A 29 -13.51 0.08 13.47
C ALA A 29 -12.17 -0.03 14.24
N CYS A 30 -11.02 0.01 13.56
CA CYS A 30 -9.71 -0.18 14.18
C CYS A 30 -8.77 1.03 14.13
N ALA A 31 -9.10 2.05 13.33
CA ALA A 31 -8.22 3.20 13.11
C ALA A 31 -8.24 4.16 14.31
N PRO A 32 -7.06 4.58 14.80
CA PRO A 32 -6.93 5.69 15.73
C PRO A 32 -7.59 6.99 15.21
N PRO A 33 -8.05 7.87 16.12
CA PRO A 33 -8.56 9.19 15.72
C PRO A 33 -7.51 9.99 14.93
N GLY A 34 -7.92 10.57 13.81
CA GLY A 34 -7.05 11.40 12.96
C GLY A 34 -6.24 10.65 11.90
N MET A 35 -6.44 9.33 11.75
CA MET A 35 -5.82 8.53 10.70
C MET A 35 -6.70 8.40 9.45
N PHE A 36 -6.09 8.52 8.27
CA PHE A 36 -6.77 8.40 6.99
C PHE A 36 -6.00 7.50 6.04
N ILE A 37 -6.73 6.76 5.20
CA ILE A 37 -6.15 6.01 4.08
C ILE A 37 -5.90 6.99 2.94
N TYR A 38 -4.71 6.90 2.35
CA TYR A 38 -4.39 7.66 1.15
C TYR A 38 -4.70 6.85 -0.12
N GLY A 39 -5.72 7.29 -0.85
CA GLY A 39 -6.20 6.67 -2.08
C GLY A 39 -5.56 7.25 -3.35
N ASP A 40 -5.67 6.46 -4.43
CA ASP A 40 -5.40 6.94 -5.78
C ASP A 40 -6.35 8.11 -6.15
N PRO A 41 -5.91 9.06 -7.00
CA PRO A 41 -6.78 10.06 -7.62
C PRO A 41 -8.17 9.55 -8.05
N ALA A 42 -8.30 8.32 -8.56
CA ALA A 42 -9.58 7.79 -9.03
C ALA A 42 -10.64 7.63 -7.93
N TYR A 43 -10.24 7.57 -6.65
CA TYR A 43 -11.18 7.36 -5.56
C TYR A 43 -11.79 8.67 -5.05
N PRO A 44 -13.10 8.67 -4.75
CA PRO A 44 -13.76 9.81 -4.12
C PRO A 44 -13.26 9.98 -2.68
N LEU A 45 -13.28 11.23 -2.20
CA LEU A 45 -13.01 11.54 -0.80
C LEU A 45 -14.11 10.93 0.09
N ARG A 46 -13.69 10.37 1.23
CA ARG A 46 -14.57 9.83 2.28
C ARG A 46 -13.99 10.20 3.64
N ASP A 47 -14.77 10.02 4.71
CA ASP A 47 -14.33 10.32 6.10
C ASP A 47 -13.07 9.57 6.54
N TRP A 48 -12.73 8.48 5.85
CA TRP A 48 -11.57 7.64 6.11
C TRP A 48 -10.61 7.55 4.92
N LEU A 49 -10.94 8.18 3.78
CA LEU A 49 -10.20 8.07 2.52
C LEU A 49 -9.93 9.45 1.93
N ILE A 50 -8.65 9.80 1.84
CA ILE A 50 -8.19 11.06 1.24
C ILE A 50 -7.48 10.78 -0.09
N SER A 51 -7.60 11.68 -1.04
CA SER A 51 -6.94 11.60 -2.36
C SER A 51 -6.16 12.89 -2.63
N PRO A 52 -5.18 12.90 -3.55
CA PRO A 52 -4.41 14.10 -3.83
C PRO A 52 -5.28 15.27 -4.27
N TYR A 53 -4.86 16.48 -3.91
CA TYR A 53 -5.50 17.71 -4.40
C TYR A 53 -5.39 17.79 -5.93
N LYS A 54 -6.48 18.16 -6.58
CA LYS A 54 -6.59 18.28 -8.04
C LYS A 54 -7.03 19.68 -8.44
N GLY A 55 -6.67 20.09 -9.66
CA GLY A 55 -7.09 21.36 -10.25
C GLY A 55 -5.92 22.17 -10.78
N SER A 56 -6.21 23.23 -11.53
CA SER A 56 -5.21 24.12 -12.12
C SER A 56 -4.59 25.09 -11.11
N LYS A 57 -5.26 25.35 -9.99
CA LYS A 57 -4.80 26.25 -8.92
C LYS A 57 -4.61 25.46 -7.62
N ILE A 58 -3.47 24.79 -7.50
CA ILE A 58 -3.06 24.11 -6.27
C ILE A 58 -2.21 25.08 -5.44
N THR A 59 -2.53 25.25 -4.17
CA THR A 59 -1.75 26.13 -3.28
C THR A 59 -0.40 25.48 -2.94
N ALA A 60 0.60 26.28 -2.55
CA ALA A 60 1.91 25.75 -2.18
C ALA A 60 1.86 24.66 -1.08
N PRO A 61 1.03 24.78 -0.01
CA PRO A 61 0.85 23.71 0.96
C PRO A 61 0.26 22.43 0.38
N GLN A 62 -0.74 22.53 -0.49
CA GLN A 62 -1.37 21.38 -1.15
C GLN A 62 -0.40 20.68 -2.11
N SER A 63 0.42 21.46 -2.82
CA SER A 63 1.48 20.92 -3.69
C SER A 63 2.50 20.13 -2.87
N ARG A 64 2.98 20.70 -1.75
CA ARG A 64 3.90 20.01 -0.83
C ARG A 64 3.29 18.72 -0.28
N PHE A 65 2.01 18.73 0.06
CA PHE A 65 1.28 17.53 0.49
C PHE A 65 1.26 16.46 -0.62
N ASN A 66 0.87 16.85 -1.84
CA ASN A 66 0.85 15.95 -2.99
C ASN A 66 2.23 15.37 -3.30
N SER A 67 3.31 16.16 -3.19
CA SER A 67 4.68 15.69 -3.41
C SER A 67 5.09 14.64 -2.38
N LYS A 68 4.81 14.87 -1.09
CA LYS A 68 5.08 13.90 -0.02
C LYS A 68 4.34 12.59 -0.27
N MET A 69 3.05 12.66 -0.55
CA MET A 69 2.25 11.46 -0.80
C MET A 69 2.61 10.74 -2.10
N SER A 70 3.08 11.46 -3.11
CA SER A 70 3.59 10.83 -4.35
C SER A 70 4.86 10.02 -4.10
N SER A 71 5.76 10.48 -3.24
CA SER A 71 6.96 9.72 -2.86
C SER A 71 6.61 8.38 -2.18
N VAL A 72 5.60 8.39 -1.30
CA VAL A 72 5.08 7.16 -0.68
C VAL A 72 4.49 6.22 -1.73
N ARG A 73 3.67 6.73 -2.66
CA ARG A 73 3.11 5.93 -3.76
C ARG A 73 4.18 5.31 -4.65
N VAL A 74 5.27 6.02 -4.93
CA VAL A 74 6.38 5.47 -5.73
C VAL A 74 6.99 4.26 -5.03
N SER A 75 7.20 4.31 -3.71
CA SER A 75 7.69 3.16 -2.93
C SER A 75 6.73 1.97 -3.00
N VAL A 76 5.42 2.23 -2.95
CA VAL A 76 4.40 1.18 -3.11
C VAL A 76 4.44 0.58 -4.52
N ALA A 77 4.57 1.39 -5.57
CA ALA A 77 4.69 0.92 -6.95
C ALA A 77 5.95 0.06 -7.17
N TRP A 78 7.07 0.41 -6.52
CA TRP A 78 8.27 -0.43 -6.52
C TRP A 78 8.01 -1.79 -5.87
N CYS A 79 7.29 -1.86 -4.75
CA CYS A 79 6.88 -3.11 -4.13
C CYS A 79 6.09 -4.01 -5.10
N PHE A 80 5.10 -3.44 -5.78
CA PHE A 80 4.33 -4.16 -6.81
C PHE A 80 5.23 -4.71 -7.93
N GLY A 81 6.11 -3.86 -8.46
CA GLY A 81 7.06 -4.25 -9.50
C GLY A 81 8.02 -5.34 -9.04
N GLU A 82 8.49 -5.29 -7.80
CA GLU A 82 9.40 -6.26 -7.22
C GLU A 82 8.75 -7.64 -7.06
N VAL A 83 7.49 -7.69 -6.60
CA VAL A 83 6.71 -8.93 -6.52
C VAL A 83 6.55 -9.54 -7.91
N LEU A 84 6.16 -8.76 -8.91
CA LEU A 84 6.00 -9.28 -10.28
C LEU A 84 7.34 -9.71 -10.91
N ARG A 85 8.44 -9.04 -10.56
CA ARG A 85 9.79 -9.39 -11.00
C ARG A 85 10.25 -10.73 -10.43
N TYR A 86 10.03 -10.98 -9.14
CA TYR A 86 10.41 -12.25 -8.52
C TYR A 86 9.48 -13.39 -8.92
N TRP A 87 8.19 -13.11 -9.07
CA TRP A 87 7.15 -14.09 -9.31
C TRP A 87 6.49 -13.87 -10.67
N ALA A 88 7.26 -14.07 -11.74
CA ALA A 88 6.82 -13.83 -13.13
C ALA A 88 5.52 -14.56 -13.52
N PHE A 89 5.18 -15.67 -12.83
CA PHE A 89 3.92 -16.36 -13.03
C PHE A 89 2.70 -15.47 -12.67
N LEU A 90 2.85 -14.52 -11.74
CA LEU A 90 1.80 -13.55 -11.35
C LEU A 90 1.51 -12.54 -12.46
N ASP A 91 2.45 -12.30 -13.38
CA ASP A 91 2.25 -11.42 -14.55
C ASP A 91 1.64 -12.18 -15.75
N PHE A 92 1.37 -13.49 -15.61
CA PHE A 92 0.87 -14.30 -16.72
C PHE A 92 -0.65 -14.15 -16.94
N LYS A 93 -1.03 -13.02 -17.55
CA LYS A 93 -2.43 -12.61 -17.82
C LYS A 93 -3.27 -13.64 -18.58
N LYS A 94 -2.65 -14.49 -19.42
CA LYS A 94 -3.37 -15.49 -20.22
C LYS A 94 -4.00 -16.60 -19.36
N LYS A 95 -3.38 -16.97 -18.23
CA LYS A 95 -3.89 -18.00 -17.31
C LYS A 95 -4.41 -17.44 -15.99
N LEU A 96 -3.97 -16.26 -15.58
CA LEU A 96 -4.46 -15.60 -14.37
C LEU A 96 -5.59 -14.64 -14.73
N LYS A 97 -6.82 -15.14 -14.56
CA LYS A 97 -8.06 -14.38 -14.75
C LYS A 97 -8.74 -14.17 -13.40
N VAL A 98 -9.12 -12.94 -13.11
CA VAL A 98 -9.93 -12.59 -11.94
C VAL A 98 -11.23 -13.41 -12.00
N PHE A 99 -11.69 -13.93 -10.86
CA PHE A 99 -12.83 -14.86 -10.71
C PHE A 99 -12.67 -16.28 -11.28
N LEU A 100 -11.75 -16.53 -12.21
CA LEU A 100 -11.52 -17.89 -12.76
C LEU A 100 -10.29 -18.58 -12.17
N SER A 101 -9.42 -17.83 -11.50
CA SER A 101 -8.21 -18.34 -10.88
C SER A 101 -7.97 -17.61 -9.56
N PRO A 102 -7.25 -18.23 -8.60
CA PRO A 102 -7.04 -17.65 -7.27
C PRO A 102 -5.95 -16.56 -7.29
N VAL A 103 -6.09 -15.55 -8.17
CA VAL A 103 -5.09 -14.50 -8.41
C VAL A 103 -4.73 -13.76 -7.13
N ALA A 104 -5.72 -13.36 -6.33
CA ALA A 104 -5.49 -12.66 -5.06
C ALA A 104 -4.68 -13.51 -4.08
N LYS A 105 -5.00 -14.80 -3.95
CA LYS A 105 -4.31 -15.71 -3.04
C LYS A 105 -2.85 -15.94 -3.47
N LEU A 106 -2.63 -16.14 -4.77
CA LEU A 106 -1.29 -16.29 -5.35
C LEU A 106 -0.45 -15.02 -5.18
N TYR A 107 -1.07 -13.85 -5.36
CA TYR A 107 -0.41 -12.57 -5.16
C TYR A 107 0.01 -12.36 -3.70
N LEU A 108 -0.87 -12.66 -2.74
CA LEU A 108 -0.55 -12.58 -1.31
C LEU A 108 0.63 -13.49 -0.92
N ILE A 109 0.68 -14.71 -1.47
CA ILE A 109 1.81 -15.62 -1.28
C ILE A 109 3.10 -15.04 -1.88
N GLY A 110 3.04 -14.44 -3.07
CA GLY A 110 4.18 -13.76 -3.68
C GLY A 110 4.69 -12.58 -2.84
N VAL A 111 3.79 -11.74 -2.31
CA VAL A 111 4.12 -10.64 -1.39
C VAL A 111 4.79 -11.18 -0.13
N PHE A 112 4.24 -12.23 0.48
CA PHE A 112 4.79 -12.87 1.67
C PHE A 112 6.25 -13.27 1.48
N PHE A 113 6.56 -14.02 0.41
CA PHE A 113 7.92 -14.45 0.15
C PHE A 113 8.85 -13.29 -0.21
N THR A 114 8.33 -12.28 -0.91
CA THR A 114 9.10 -11.07 -1.24
C THR A 114 9.48 -10.29 0.03
N ASN A 115 8.58 -10.22 1.00
CA ASN A 115 8.86 -9.57 2.29
C ASN A 115 9.92 -10.35 3.11
N CYS A 116 9.90 -11.69 3.06
CA CYS A 116 10.86 -12.53 3.76
C CYS A 116 12.30 -12.39 3.23
N GLN A 117 12.47 -12.04 1.95
CA GLN A 117 13.80 -11.89 1.33
C GLN A 117 14.40 -10.48 1.52
N GLY A 118 13.63 -9.54 2.09
CA GLY A 118 13.96 -8.13 2.15
C GLY A 118 13.78 -7.45 0.78
N ASN A 119 13.11 -6.31 0.76
CA ASN A 119 12.72 -5.63 -0.48
C ASN A 119 13.19 -4.16 -0.50
N GLN A 120 13.19 -3.52 -1.67
CA GLN A 120 13.62 -2.12 -1.80
C GLN A 120 12.71 -1.18 -1.02
N THR A 121 11.43 -1.55 -0.88
CA THR A 121 10.41 -0.80 -0.14
C THR A 121 10.77 -0.69 1.34
N SER A 122 11.15 -1.79 2.00
CA SER A 122 11.50 -1.78 3.43
C SER A 122 12.72 -0.90 3.69
N ARG A 123 13.70 -0.88 2.77
CA ARG A 123 14.85 0.04 2.82
C ARG A 123 14.43 1.51 2.69
N SER A 124 13.49 1.81 1.78
CA SER A 124 12.94 3.16 1.58
C SER A 124 12.28 3.71 2.87
N PHE A 125 11.59 2.83 3.60
CA PHE A 125 10.96 3.19 4.88
C PHE A 125 11.87 2.97 6.11
N HIS A 126 13.12 2.55 5.90
CA HIS A 126 14.06 2.18 6.97
C HIS A 126 13.49 1.14 7.96
N LEU A 127 12.68 0.20 7.45
CA LEU A 127 12.08 -0.88 8.21
C LEU A 127 12.89 -2.16 8.05
N VAL A 128 13.16 -2.81 9.17
CA VAL A 128 13.75 -4.15 9.19
C VAL A 128 12.62 -5.15 8.91
N PRO A 129 12.72 -5.98 7.85
CA PRO A 129 11.69 -6.98 7.58
C PRO A 129 11.58 -7.94 8.78
N PRO A 130 10.36 -8.29 9.22
CA PRO A 130 10.17 -9.28 10.26
C PRO A 130 10.78 -10.63 9.85
N PRO A 131 11.28 -11.42 10.81
CA PRO A 131 11.78 -12.75 10.51
C PRO A 131 10.62 -13.70 10.12
N LEU A 132 10.92 -14.73 9.33
CA LEU A 132 9.93 -15.67 8.79
C LEU A 132 9.07 -16.30 9.90
N GLU A 133 9.67 -16.62 11.04
CA GLU A 133 8.99 -17.22 12.20
C GLU A 133 7.87 -16.30 12.71
N ARG A 134 8.05 -14.98 12.64
CA ARG A 134 7.02 -14.03 13.08
C ARG A 134 5.83 -13.97 12.13
N TYR A 135 6.02 -14.34 10.86
CA TYR A 135 4.92 -14.43 9.90
C TYR A 135 4.15 -15.75 10.01
N LEU A 136 4.82 -16.86 10.32
CA LEU A 136 4.19 -18.18 10.43
C LEU A 136 3.41 -18.40 11.72
N ASN A 137 3.68 -17.60 12.76
CA ASN A 137 3.05 -17.70 14.08
C ASN A 137 1.90 -16.69 14.29
N GLN A 138 1.26 -16.21 13.21
CA GLN A 138 0.11 -15.28 13.25
C GLN A 138 -1.23 -16.00 13.14
#